data_AF-A0A2M9YCD5-F1
#
_entry.id   AF-A0A2M9YCD5-F1
#
_cell.length_a   1.000
_cell.length_b   1.000
_cell.length_c   1.000
_cell.angle_alpha   90.00
_cell.angle_beta   90.00
_cell.angle_gamma   90.00
#
_symmetry.space_group_name_H-M   'P 1'
#
loop_
_entity.id
_entity.type
_entity.pdbx_description
1 polymer ?
#
loop_
_entity_poly.entity_id
_entity_poly.type
_entity_poly.pdbx_seq_one_letter_code
_entity_poly.pdbx_strand_id
1 'polypeptide(L)'
;MDNKKFIKELMRYGTEKYGLLYDRWVIFGVRGIDFLKEILVNNDAINEYNDAIFLVKNPNNGVLEYKTYSATIDPGRYWLVNPMNPSGTARIVEGIYKYKLGMHRGHKALNQYAKVTVNRYAIHQGSEPWFRWKDETPAVTQTDFFAIDIHAKGSSSKFVEMASAGCTVINSTWTDTGWRDFYSTVEAALSLRQYICYCVLDQSSAISILNSEKIRTEKETFVMRQEVNSGQKKSFFFFLKNIFSFLR
;
A
#
# COMPACT_ATOMS: atom_id res chain seq x y z
N MET A 1 14.04 -2.86 0.29
CA MET A 1 13.82 -3.00 1.76
C MET A 1 13.10 -4.31 2.04
N ASP A 2 13.40 -5.01 3.13
CA ASP A 2 12.71 -6.26 3.49
C ASP A 2 11.19 -6.07 3.68
N ASN A 3 10.38 -7.02 3.19
CA ASN A 3 8.93 -6.94 3.20
C ASN A 3 8.36 -6.81 4.62
N LYS A 4 8.88 -7.58 5.58
CA LYS A 4 8.38 -7.54 6.96
C LYS A 4 8.65 -6.19 7.62
N LYS A 5 9.81 -5.58 7.33
CA LYS A 5 10.12 -4.22 7.79
C LYS A 5 9.18 -3.20 7.17
N PHE A 6 8.90 -3.28 5.87
CA PHE A 6 7.96 -2.37 5.21
C PHE A 6 6.57 -2.46 5.80
N ILE A 7 6.08 -3.68 6.04
CA ILE A 7 4.78 -3.87 6.67
C ILE A 7 4.71 -3.22 8.05
N LYS A 8 5.78 -3.31 8.87
CA LYS A 8 5.81 -2.65 10.18
C LYS A 8 5.75 -1.13 10.07
N GLU A 9 6.49 -0.53 9.14
CA GLU A 9 6.47 0.92 8.92
C GLU A 9 5.15 1.38 8.29
N LEU A 10 4.57 0.57 7.41
CA LEU A 10 3.23 0.79 6.83
C LEU A 10 2.15 0.79 7.92
N MET A 11 2.22 -0.17 8.85
CA MET A 11 1.34 -0.23 10.01
C MET A 11 1.53 0.97 10.93
N ARG A 12 2.78 1.34 11.23
CA ARG A 12 3.09 2.51 12.05
C ARG A 12 2.53 3.79 11.42
N TYR A 13 2.77 4.01 10.13
CA TYR A 13 2.20 5.13 9.37
C TYR A 13 0.67 5.14 9.46
N GLY A 14 0.04 3.98 9.29
CA GLY A 14 -1.42 3.86 9.40
C GLY A 14 -1.96 4.19 10.81
N THR A 15 -1.28 3.76 11.87
CA THR A 15 -1.64 4.14 13.24
C THR A 15 -1.46 5.63 13.47
N GLU A 16 -0.30 6.19 13.10
CA GLU A 16 0.02 7.60 13.35
C GLU A 16 -0.87 8.57 12.56
N LYS A 17 -1.10 8.28 11.27
CA LYS A 17 -1.86 9.17 10.38
C LYS A 17 -3.37 8.99 10.50
N TYR A 18 -3.85 7.75 10.68
CA TYR A 18 -5.26 7.41 10.57
C TYR A 18 -5.86 6.74 11.82
N GLY A 19 -5.06 6.51 12.86
CA GLY A 19 -5.54 5.81 14.07
C GLY A 19 -5.89 4.34 13.81
N LEU A 20 -5.28 3.71 12.80
CA LEU A 20 -5.55 2.32 12.46
C LEU A 20 -5.12 1.36 13.58
N LEU A 21 -6.00 0.40 13.86
CA LEU A 21 -5.78 -0.72 14.76
C LEU A 21 -5.61 -2.00 13.95
N TYR A 22 -4.70 -2.86 14.40
CA TYR A 22 -4.32 -4.10 13.71
C TYR A 22 -4.71 -5.36 14.46
N ASP A 23 -5.55 -5.26 15.49
CA ASP A 23 -6.22 -6.42 16.11
C ASP A 23 -7.22 -7.11 15.15
N ARG A 24 -7.36 -6.57 13.95
CA ARG A 24 -8.17 -7.03 12.82
C ARG A 24 -7.41 -6.80 11.51
N TRP A 25 -7.88 -7.44 10.44
CA TRP A 25 -7.34 -7.22 9.10
C TRP A 25 -7.62 -5.79 8.62
N VAL A 26 -6.59 -5.18 8.04
CA VAL A 26 -6.65 -3.91 7.31
C VAL A 26 -6.07 -4.13 5.93
N ILE A 27 -6.72 -3.59 4.91
CA ILE A 27 -6.21 -3.60 3.52
C ILE A 27 -5.43 -2.31 3.32
N PHE A 28 -4.20 -2.41 2.83
CA PHE A 28 -3.45 -1.31 2.25
C PHE A 28 -3.35 -1.50 0.74
N GLY A 29 -3.72 -0.49 -0.03
CA GLY A 29 -3.36 -0.38 -1.43
C GLY A 29 -2.26 0.65 -1.57
N VAL A 30 -1.13 0.26 -2.12
CA VAL A 30 0.04 1.12 -2.25
C VAL A 30 0.43 1.20 -3.71
N ARG A 31 0.45 2.43 -4.22
CA ARG A 31 0.77 2.70 -5.63
C ARG A 31 2.26 2.63 -5.93
N GLY A 32 2.56 2.17 -7.14
CA GLY A 32 3.88 2.28 -7.74
C GLY A 32 5.01 1.60 -6.97
N ILE A 33 4.74 0.42 -6.40
CA ILE A 33 5.76 -0.40 -5.71
C ILE A 33 5.72 -1.87 -6.12
N ASP A 34 6.90 -2.47 -6.22
CA ASP A 34 7.09 -3.91 -6.38
C ASP A 34 7.31 -4.57 -5.02
N PHE A 35 6.89 -5.83 -4.86
CA PHE A 35 7.02 -6.57 -3.59
C PHE A 35 7.51 -8.03 -3.74
N LEU A 36 7.81 -8.48 -4.96
CA LEU A 36 8.11 -9.89 -5.26
C LEU A 36 9.44 -10.38 -4.66
N LYS A 37 10.47 -9.54 -4.66
CA LYS A 37 11.80 -9.86 -4.11
C LYS A 37 12.11 -9.00 -2.89
N GLU A 38 11.86 -7.70 -3.03
CA GLU A 38 11.97 -6.69 -2.00
C GLU A 38 11.03 -5.55 -2.34
N ILE A 39 10.77 -4.65 -1.38
CA ILE A 39 9.99 -3.46 -1.64
C ILE A 39 10.84 -2.43 -2.38
N LEU A 40 10.46 -2.14 -3.61
CA LEU A 40 11.08 -1.16 -4.51
C LEU A 40 10.02 -0.26 -5.14
N VAL A 41 10.43 0.96 -5.47
CA VAL A 41 9.60 1.93 -6.18
C VAL A 41 9.71 1.64 -7.68
N ASN A 42 8.58 1.51 -8.37
CA ASN A 42 8.55 1.40 -9.84
C ASN A 42 8.15 2.75 -10.47
N ASN A 43 7.81 2.76 -11.75
CA ASN A 43 7.55 3.99 -12.50
C ASN A 43 6.11 4.54 -12.37
N ASP A 44 5.21 3.87 -11.63
CA ASP A 44 3.78 4.23 -11.52
C ASP A 44 3.14 4.43 -12.91
N ALA A 45 3.53 3.60 -13.88
CA ALA A 45 3.04 3.68 -15.25
C ALA A 45 1.54 3.39 -15.36
N ILE A 46 0.87 4.17 -16.20
CA ILE A 46 -0.53 3.97 -16.57
C ILE A 46 -0.69 2.60 -17.25
N ASN A 47 -1.85 1.97 -17.02
CA ASN A 47 -2.29 0.74 -17.69
C ASN A 47 -1.57 -0.55 -17.27
N GLU A 48 -0.88 -0.53 -16.14
CA GLU A 48 -0.14 -1.68 -15.62
C GLU A 48 -0.67 -2.13 -14.26
N TYR A 49 -0.43 -3.41 -13.93
CA TYR A 49 -0.67 -3.96 -12.60
C TYR A 49 0.59 -3.83 -11.74
N ASN A 50 1.01 -2.58 -11.53
CA ASN A 50 2.26 -2.18 -10.88
C ASN A 50 2.05 -1.63 -9.46
N ASP A 51 0.88 -1.91 -8.87
CA ASP A 51 0.55 -1.58 -7.50
C ASP A 51 0.50 -2.83 -6.63
N ALA A 52 0.46 -2.61 -5.32
CA ALA A 52 0.46 -3.68 -4.34
C ALA A 52 -0.70 -3.56 -3.36
N ILE A 53 -1.35 -4.69 -3.07
CA ILE A 53 -2.29 -4.83 -1.97
C ILE A 53 -1.61 -5.60 -0.85
N PHE A 54 -1.57 -5.01 0.34
CA PHE A 54 -1.13 -5.67 1.57
C PHE A 54 -2.32 -5.85 2.49
N LEU A 55 -2.63 -7.10 2.84
CA LEU A 55 -3.58 -7.41 3.89
C LEU A 55 -2.77 -7.64 5.17
N VAL A 56 -2.98 -6.85 6.21
CA VAL A 56 -2.14 -6.88 7.42
C VAL A 56 -3.00 -6.98 8.69
N LYS A 57 -2.54 -7.79 9.65
CA LYS A 57 -3.05 -7.78 11.03
C LYS A 57 -1.92 -8.15 12.00
N ASN A 58 -2.07 -7.72 13.23
CA ASN A 58 -1.25 -8.11 14.36
C ASN A 58 -2.14 -8.19 15.61
N PRO A 59 -2.84 -9.33 15.82
CA PRO A 59 -3.70 -9.50 16.98
C PRO A 59 -2.89 -9.42 18.28
N ASN A 60 -3.26 -8.51 19.18
CA ASN A 60 -2.74 -8.37 20.54
C ASN A 60 -1.20 -8.35 20.66
N ASN A 61 -0.50 -7.56 19.84
CA ASN A 61 0.98 -7.51 19.79
C ASN A 61 1.65 -8.87 19.53
N GLY A 62 0.91 -9.83 18.98
CA GLY A 62 1.39 -11.16 18.64
C GLY A 62 2.23 -11.20 17.36
N VAL A 63 2.15 -12.32 16.65
CA VAL A 63 2.89 -12.52 15.40
C VAL A 63 2.23 -11.68 14.31
N LEU A 64 3.04 -10.81 13.68
CA LEU A 64 2.64 -10.08 12.49
C LEU A 64 2.21 -11.06 11.38
N GLU A 65 0.96 -10.97 10.96
CA GLU A 65 0.40 -11.71 9.84
C GLU A 65 0.15 -10.74 8.68
N TYR A 66 0.66 -11.08 7.50
CA TYR A 66 0.41 -10.30 6.30
C TYR A 66 0.36 -11.16 5.04
N LYS A 67 -0.37 -10.66 4.04
CA LYS A 67 -0.47 -11.23 2.69
C LYS A 67 -0.30 -10.12 1.66
N THR A 68 0.25 -10.46 0.50
CA THR A 68 0.59 -9.47 -0.54
C THR A 68 0.09 -9.92 -1.91
N TYR A 69 -0.51 -8.99 -2.66
CA TYR A 69 -1.08 -9.27 -3.97
C TYR A 69 -0.71 -8.18 -4.96
N SER A 70 -0.39 -8.57 -6.20
CA SER A 70 -0.19 -7.61 -7.30
C SER A 70 -1.56 -7.09 -7.72
N ALA A 71 -1.64 -5.80 -7.98
CA ALA A 71 -2.88 -5.14 -8.33
C ALA A 71 -2.61 -3.91 -9.20
N THR A 72 -3.70 -3.25 -9.59
CA THR A 72 -3.71 -1.84 -9.93
C THR A 72 -4.76 -1.14 -9.05
N ILE A 73 -4.49 0.09 -8.67
CA ILE A 73 -5.39 1.02 -7.97
C ILE A 73 -5.74 2.19 -8.91
N ASP A 74 -5.30 2.08 -10.17
CA ASP A 74 -5.39 3.10 -11.19
C ASP A 74 -6.24 2.62 -12.37
N PRO A 75 -6.86 3.57 -13.10
CA PRO A 75 -7.66 3.20 -14.25
C PRO A 75 -6.78 2.71 -15.40
N GLY A 76 -7.35 1.84 -16.23
CA GLY A 76 -6.71 1.43 -17.47
C GLY A 76 -6.75 2.52 -18.54
N ARG A 77 -5.84 2.40 -19.51
CA ARG A 77 -5.68 3.34 -20.62
C ARG A 77 -6.98 3.62 -21.35
N TYR A 78 -7.73 2.56 -21.66
CA TYR A 78 -9.03 2.66 -22.33
C TYR A 78 -9.93 3.73 -21.70
N TRP A 79 -10.01 3.77 -20.37
CA TRP A 79 -10.92 4.65 -19.66
C TRP A 79 -10.43 6.09 -19.57
N LEU A 80 -9.13 6.35 -19.74
CA LEU A 80 -8.58 7.72 -19.86
C LEU A 80 -8.93 8.35 -21.23
N VAL A 81 -9.14 7.52 -22.25
CA VAL A 81 -9.60 7.96 -23.57
C VAL A 81 -11.13 7.98 -23.65
N ASN A 82 -11.80 7.04 -22.97
CA ASN A 82 -13.24 6.81 -23.06
C ASN A 82 -13.88 6.83 -21.66
N PRO A 83 -13.89 7.95 -20.91
CA PRO A 83 -14.36 7.96 -19.54
C PRO A 83 -15.85 7.61 -19.44
N MET A 84 -16.20 6.83 -18.41
CA MET A 84 -17.60 6.53 -18.10
C MET A 84 -18.38 7.73 -17.56
N ASN A 85 -17.67 8.73 -17.04
CA ASN A 85 -18.25 9.91 -16.42
C ASN A 85 -17.83 11.16 -17.20
N PRO A 86 -18.75 12.09 -17.51
CA PRO A 86 -18.43 13.33 -18.23
C PRO A 86 -17.36 14.19 -17.57
N SER A 87 -17.22 14.12 -16.23
CA SER A 87 -16.19 14.83 -15.48
C SER A 87 -14.81 14.15 -15.53
N GLY A 88 -14.69 13.00 -16.22
CA GLY A 88 -13.43 12.29 -16.41
C GLY A 88 -13.29 10.98 -15.62
N THR A 89 -12.13 10.36 -15.78
CA THR A 89 -11.79 9.02 -15.28
C THR A 89 -11.39 9.08 -13.82
N ALA A 90 -11.95 8.21 -13.00
CA ALA A 90 -11.70 8.24 -11.56
C ALA A 90 -10.35 7.59 -11.21
N ARG A 91 -9.66 8.20 -10.24
CA ARG A 91 -8.55 7.63 -9.49
C ARG A 91 -8.79 7.90 -8.02
N ILE A 92 -8.88 6.86 -7.20
CA ILE A 92 -9.19 7.00 -5.77
C ILE A 92 -8.08 7.77 -5.05
N VAL A 93 -8.44 8.77 -4.25
CA VAL A 93 -7.48 9.62 -3.53
C VAL A 93 -6.86 8.85 -2.37
N GLU A 94 -5.59 9.12 -2.03
CA GLU A 94 -4.99 8.62 -0.79
C GLU A 94 -5.87 8.91 0.43
N GLY A 95 -6.05 7.91 1.29
CA GLY A 95 -6.89 8.02 2.47
C GLY A 95 -7.38 6.67 2.98
N ILE A 96 -8.27 6.71 3.96
CA ILE A 96 -8.89 5.51 4.55
C ILE A 96 -10.37 5.44 4.19
N TYR A 97 -10.77 4.30 3.65
CA TYR A 97 -12.12 4.01 3.21
C TYR A 97 -12.67 2.75 3.87
N LYS A 98 -13.99 2.56 3.80
CA LYS A 98 -14.68 1.38 4.35
C LYS A 98 -15.30 0.59 3.22
N TYR A 99 -14.99 -0.70 3.20
CA TYR A 99 -15.47 -1.64 2.18
C TYR A 99 -16.20 -2.82 2.83
N LYS A 100 -17.17 -3.38 2.11
CA LYS A 100 -17.97 -4.54 2.53
C LYS A 100 -17.96 -5.60 1.43
N LEU A 101 -18.34 -6.83 1.79
CA LEU A 101 -18.60 -7.89 0.80
C LEU A 101 -19.69 -7.44 -0.16
N GLY A 102 -19.54 -7.82 -1.42
CA GLY A 102 -20.52 -7.53 -2.46
C GLY A 102 -20.15 -8.15 -3.79
N MET A 103 -20.61 -7.54 -4.88
CA MET A 103 -20.54 -8.10 -6.22
C MET A 103 -20.06 -7.06 -7.24
N HIS A 104 -19.29 -7.52 -8.21
CA HIS A 104 -18.90 -6.77 -9.40
C HIS A 104 -19.27 -7.61 -10.63
N ARG A 105 -20.26 -7.14 -11.39
CA ARG A 105 -20.74 -7.81 -12.63
C ARG A 105 -21.03 -9.31 -12.45
N GLY A 106 -21.71 -9.68 -11.37
CA GLY A 106 -22.08 -11.08 -11.09
C GLY A 106 -20.98 -11.92 -10.41
N HIS A 107 -19.81 -11.35 -10.14
CA HIS A 107 -18.74 -12.02 -9.41
C HIS A 107 -18.49 -11.40 -8.03
N LYS A 108 -17.99 -12.21 -7.09
CA LYS A 108 -17.58 -11.77 -5.75
C LYS A 108 -16.59 -10.59 -5.84
N ALA A 109 -16.81 -9.56 -5.03
CA ALA A 109 -15.98 -8.35 -4.94
C ALA A 109 -16.14 -7.68 -3.56
N LEU A 110 -15.36 -6.63 -3.30
CA LEU A 110 -15.64 -5.70 -2.21
C LEU A 110 -16.22 -4.41 -2.79
N ASN A 111 -17.37 -3.98 -2.29
CA ASN A 111 -17.98 -2.71 -2.68
C ASN A 111 -17.80 -1.67 -1.56
N GLN A 112 -18.02 -0.40 -1.93
CA GLN A 112 -18.08 0.71 -0.99
C GLN A 112 -19.09 0.45 0.14
N TYR A 113 -18.63 0.47 1.40
CA TYR A 113 -19.51 0.58 2.56
C TYR A 113 -19.85 2.04 2.87
N ALA A 114 -18.90 2.95 2.62
CA ALA A 114 -19.06 4.39 2.74
C ALA A 114 -18.63 5.11 1.45
N LYS A 115 -18.95 6.41 1.35
CA LYS A 115 -18.49 7.27 0.25
C LYS A 115 -16.95 7.26 0.16
N VAL A 116 -16.43 7.31 -1.05
CA VAL A 116 -14.98 7.43 -1.32
C VAL A 116 -14.71 8.73 -2.04
N THR A 117 -13.49 9.22 -1.93
CA THR A 117 -13.04 10.42 -2.64
C THR A 117 -12.21 10.01 -3.85
N VAL A 118 -12.55 10.57 -5.01
CA VAL A 118 -11.82 10.34 -6.26
C VAL A 118 -11.38 11.66 -6.86
N ASN A 119 -10.20 11.65 -7.45
CA ASN A 119 -9.77 12.63 -8.43
C ASN A 119 -10.24 12.16 -9.80
N ARG A 120 -10.83 13.06 -10.58
CA ARG A 120 -11.20 12.78 -11.97
C ARG A 120 -10.23 13.46 -12.92
N TYR A 121 -9.71 12.68 -13.84
CA TYR A 121 -8.79 13.12 -14.87
C TYR A 121 -9.55 13.31 -16.16
N ALA A 122 -9.36 14.47 -16.81
CA ALA A 122 -10.02 14.78 -18.07
C ALA A 122 -9.64 13.77 -19.15
N ILE A 123 -10.43 13.75 -20.23
CA ILE A 123 -10.16 12.90 -21.38
C ILE A 123 -8.76 13.20 -21.92
N HIS A 124 -7.94 12.16 -22.03
CA HIS A 124 -6.64 12.24 -22.69
C HIS A 124 -6.77 11.70 -24.12
N GLN A 125 -6.60 12.57 -25.11
CA GLN A 125 -6.74 12.26 -26.54
C GLN A 125 -5.47 12.66 -27.31
N GLY A 126 -5.17 11.94 -28.39
CA GLY A 126 -4.20 12.37 -29.40
C GLY A 126 -2.83 11.69 -29.34
N SER A 127 -1.84 12.36 -29.92
CA SER A 127 -0.44 11.92 -30.05
C SER A 127 0.45 12.41 -28.90
N GLU A 128 -0.14 13.02 -27.87
CA GLU A 128 0.60 13.42 -26.69
C GLU A 128 1.21 12.19 -25.99
N PRO A 129 2.43 12.31 -25.45
CA PRO A 129 3.00 11.24 -24.65
C PRO A 129 2.10 11.01 -23.43
N TRP A 130 1.89 9.74 -23.09
CA TRP A 130 1.19 9.37 -21.85
C TRP A 130 1.85 10.06 -20.65
N PHE A 131 1.05 10.78 -19.87
CA PHE A 131 1.52 11.51 -18.70
C PHE A 131 1.92 10.56 -17.56
N ARG A 132 2.62 11.12 -16.57
CA ARG A 132 2.84 10.47 -15.28
C ARG A 132 1.85 11.04 -14.29
N TRP A 133 1.25 10.20 -13.45
CA TRP A 133 0.22 10.64 -12.50
C TRP A 133 0.62 11.83 -11.63
N LYS A 134 1.88 11.88 -11.21
CA LYS A 134 2.45 12.97 -10.39
C LYS A 134 2.53 14.32 -11.12
N ASP A 135 2.54 14.30 -12.45
CA ASP A 135 2.71 15.48 -13.31
C ASP A 135 1.35 15.95 -13.88
N GLU A 136 0.25 15.24 -13.57
CA GLU A 136 -1.09 15.51 -14.11
C GLU A 136 -2.02 16.10 -13.04
N THR A 137 -2.80 17.11 -13.44
CA THR A 137 -3.72 17.80 -12.52
C THR A 137 -5.14 17.25 -12.68
N PRO A 138 -5.81 16.86 -11.60
CA PRO A 138 -7.19 16.40 -11.71
C PRO A 138 -8.11 17.56 -12.09
N ALA A 139 -9.09 17.28 -12.95
CA ALA A 139 -10.11 18.24 -13.35
C ALA A 139 -11.08 18.56 -12.20
N VAL A 140 -11.40 17.56 -11.38
CA VAL A 140 -12.27 17.72 -10.20
C VAL A 140 -12.01 16.64 -9.16
N THR A 141 -12.18 16.98 -7.89
CA THR A 141 -12.23 16.02 -6.77
C THR A 141 -13.66 15.89 -6.28
N GLN A 142 -14.13 14.65 -6.09
CA GLN A 142 -15.52 14.36 -5.69
C GLN A 142 -15.58 13.26 -4.64
N THR A 143 -16.60 13.31 -3.78
CA THR A 143 -16.83 12.29 -2.72
C THR A 143 -18.24 11.74 -2.79
N ASP A 144 -18.40 10.48 -3.19
CA ASP A 144 -19.70 9.81 -3.24
C ASP A 144 -19.61 8.27 -3.35
N PHE A 145 -20.75 7.62 -3.59
CA PHE A 145 -20.84 6.25 -4.08
C PHE A 145 -20.64 6.21 -5.60
N PHE A 146 -19.46 5.76 -6.04
CA PHE A 146 -19.06 5.73 -7.44
C PHE A 146 -18.88 4.30 -7.99
N ALA A 147 -19.20 3.28 -7.20
CA ALA A 147 -18.91 1.87 -7.49
C ALA A 147 -17.41 1.62 -7.75
N ILE A 148 -16.55 2.26 -6.95
CA ILE A 148 -15.11 1.96 -6.91
C ILE A 148 -14.93 0.69 -6.10
N ASP A 149 -14.90 -0.45 -6.78
CA ASP A 149 -14.86 -1.78 -6.17
C ASP A 149 -13.42 -2.30 -6.01
N ILE A 150 -13.24 -3.34 -5.19
CA ILE A 150 -12.02 -4.17 -5.17
C ILE A 150 -12.40 -5.54 -5.73
N HIS A 151 -11.84 -5.91 -6.89
CA HIS A 151 -12.20 -7.14 -7.58
C HIS A 151 -11.03 -7.82 -8.30
N ALA A 152 -11.24 -9.04 -8.78
CA ALA A 152 -10.30 -9.76 -9.64
C ALA A 152 -10.36 -9.22 -11.08
N LYS A 153 -9.31 -9.49 -11.86
CA LYS A 153 -9.32 -9.16 -13.30
C LYS A 153 -10.19 -10.14 -14.09
N GLY A 154 -10.84 -9.64 -15.13
CA GLY A 154 -11.74 -10.43 -15.97
C GLY A 154 -11.08 -11.26 -17.07
N SER A 155 -9.79 -11.10 -17.30
CA SER A 155 -9.04 -11.85 -18.30
C SER A 155 -7.59 -12.03 -17.87
N SER A 156 -6.84 -12.86 -18.58
CA SER A 156 -5.40 -13.04 -18.38
C SER A 156 -4.54 -11.89 -18.94
N SER A 157 -5.16 -10.78 -19.36
CA SER A 157 -4.46 -9.60 -19.88
C SER A 157 -3.33 -9.14 -18.96
N LYS A 158 -2.22 -8.71 -19.57
CA LYS A 158 -1.11 -8.05 -18.89
C LYS A 158 -1.39 -6.57 -18.61
N PHE A 159 -2.27 -5.96 -19.40
CA PHE A 159 -2.65 -4.56 -19.28
C PHE A 159 -4.01 -4.41 -18.61
N VAL A 160 -4.21 -3.29 -17.92
CA VAL A 160 -5.45 -2.99 -17.19
C VAL A 160 -6.61 -2.78 -18.16
N GLU A 161 -6.44 -1.91 -19.14
CA GLU A 161 -7.44 -1.57 -20.18
C GLU A 161 -8.84 -1.39 -19.59
N MET A 162 -9.82 -2.13 -20.10
CA MET A 162 -11.22 -2.03 -19.66
C MET A 162 -11.47 -2.61 -18.26
N ALA A 163 -10.48 -3.25 -17.62
CA ALA A 163 -10.66 -3.89 -16.33
C ALA A 163 -10.94 -2.90 -15.20
N SER A 164 -10.51 -1.64 -15.31
CA SER A 164 -10.73 -0.63 -14.26
C SER A 164 -10.97 0.77 -14.81
N ALA A 165 -12.16 1.33 -14.53
CA ALA A 165 -12.44 2.75 -14.71
C ALA A 165 -12.10 3.60 -13.45
N GLY A 166 -11.41 2.99 -12.47
CA GLY A 166 -11.08 3.57 -11.18
C GLY A 166 -11.15 2.59 -9.99
N CYS A 167 -11.59 1.35 -10.22
CA CYS A 167 -11.57 0.26 -9.25
C CYS A 167 -10.15 -0.21 -8.91
N THR A 168 -10.01 -0.84 -7.76
CA THR A 168 -8.83 -1.64 -7.44
C THR A 168 -8.97 -3.03 -8.03
N VAL A 169 -8.04 -3.45 -8.87
CA VAL A 169 -8.10 -4.75 -9.54
C VAL A 169 -6.90 -5.59 -9.15
N ILE A 170 -7.15 -6.69 -8.45
CA ILE A 170 -6.12 -7.68 -8.14
C ILE A 170 -5.73 -8.38 -9.45
N ASN A 171 -4.43 -8.51 -9.69
CA ASN A 171 -3.82 -9.15 -10.87
C ASN A 171 -3.92 -10.68 -10.80
N SER A 172 -5.15 -11.16 -10.66
CA SER A 172 -5.55 -12.55 -10.49
C SER A 172 -6.98 -12.66 -11.00
N THR A 173 -7.30 -13.69 -11.77
CA THR A 173 -8.69 -13.94 -12.17
C THR A 173 -9.50 -14.49 -10.99
N TRP A 174 -10.84 -14.49 -11.08
CA TRP A 174 -11.70 -15.00 -10.00
C TRP A 174 -11.47 -16.48 -9.66
N THR A 175 -10.90 -17.26 -10.57
CA THR A 175 -10.60 -18.69 -10.37
C THR A 175 -9.20 -18.95 -9.85
N ASP A 176 -8.31 -17.96 -9.93
CA ASP A 176 -6.92 -18.09 -9.52
C ASP A 176 -6.78 -18.06 -8.00
N THR A 177 -5.71 -18.68 -7.50
CA THR A 177 -5.43 -18.81 -6.07
C THR A 177 -5.24 -17.46 -5.38
N GLY A 178 -4.64 -16.47 -6.06
CA GLY A 178 -4.40 -15.13 -5.49
C GLY A 178 -5.70 -14.43 -5.08
N TRP A 179 -6.70 -14.41 -5.98
CA TRP A 179 -8.01 -13.84 -5.68
C TRP A 179 -8.76 -14.64 -4.61
N ARG A 180 -8.78 -15.97 -4.72
CA ARG A 180 -9.48 -16.83 -3.75
C ARG A 180 -8.91 -16.67 -2.35
N ASP A 181 -7.59 -16.60 -2.23
CA ASP A 181 -6.90 -16.37 -0.96
C ASP A 181 -7.21 -14.98 -0.38
N PHE A 182 -7.12 -13.92 -1.18
CA PHE A 182 -7.50 -12.57 -0.76
C PHE A 182 -8.96 -12.52 -0.28
N TYR A 183 -9.89 -12.94 -1.14
CA TYR A 183 -11.31 -12.79 -0.90
C TYR A 183 -11.77 -13.63 0.30
N SER A 184 -11.35 -14.90 0.40
CA SER A 184 -11.71 -15.75 1.54
C SER A 184 -11.16 -15.23 2.86
N THR A 185 -9.96 -14.63 2.86
CA THR A 185 -9.39 -14.01 4.06
C THR A 185 -10.23 -12.81 4.52
N VAL A 186 -10.65 -11.95 3.58
CA VAL A 186 -11.53 -10.81 3.89
C VAL A 186 -12.94 -11.26 4.28
N GLU A 187 -13.50 -12.26 3.60
CA GLU A 187 -14.81 -12.86 3.91
C GLU A 187 -14.84 -13.41 5.34
N ALA A 188 -13.81 -14.14 5.75
CA ALA A 188 -13.66 -14.60 7.13
C ALA A 188 -13.52 -13.45 8.12
N ALA A 189 -12.76 -12.40 7.79
CA ALA A 189 -12.55 -11.21 8.62
C ALA A 189 -13.85 -10.44 8.90
N LEU A 190 -14.77 -10.48 7.94
CA LEU A 190 -16.07 -9.79 7.96
C LEU A 190 -17.22 -10.63 8.50
N SER A 191 -17.01 -11.90 8.85
CA SER A 191 -18.05 -12.77 9.44
C SER A 191 -18.80 -12.14 10.63
N LEU A 192 -18.12 -11.32 11.42
CA LEU A 192 -18.68 -10.59 12.58
C LEU A 192 -18.57 -9.07 12.45
N ARG A 193 -18.27 -8.54 11.25
CA ARG A 193 -18.02 -7.11 11.04
C ARG A 193 -18.68 -6.63 9.76
N GLN A 194 -19.21 -5.41 9.79
CA GLN A 194 -19.93 -4.85 8.64
C GLN A 194 -19.00 -4.33 7.53
N TYR A 195 -17.75 -3.97 7.87
CA TYR A 195 -16.78 -3.41 6.94
C TYR A 195 -15.34 -3.70 7.35
N ILE A 196 -14.45 -3.59 6.36
CA ILE A 196 -12.99 -3.61 6.51
C ILE A 196 -12.43 -2.24 6.09
N CYS A 197 -11.37 -1.80 6.76
CA CYS A 197 -10.66 -0.58 6.38
C CYS A 197 -9.78 -0.83 5.15
N TYR A 198 -9.88 0.03 4.16
CA TYR A 198 -9.03 0.09 2.98
C TYR A 198 -8.25 1.41 2.98
N CYS A 199 -6.96 1.34 3.25
CA CYS A 199 -6.04 2.47 3.26
C CYS A 199 -5.31 2.55 1.91
N VAL A 200 -5.65 3.55 1.09
CA VAL A 200 -5.00 3.84 -0.18
C VAL A 200 -3.84 4.78 0.06
N LEU A 201 -2.65 4.49 -0.47
CA LEU A 201 -1.47 5.35 -0.41
C LEU A 201 -0.95 5.64 -1.81
N ASP A 202 -0.62 6.90 -2.05
CA ASP A 202 0.10 7.31 -3.25
C ASP A 202 1.58 6.90 -3.17
N GLN A 203 2.24 6.83 -4.33
CA GLN A 203 3.64 6.43 -4.41
C GLN A 203 4.55 7.36 -3.57
N SER A 204 4.22 8.65 -3.47
CA SER A 204 4.95 9.61 -2.62
C SER A 204 4.96 9.21 -1.13
N SER A 205 3.82 8.75 -0.61
CA SER A 205 3.70 8.23 0.76
C SER A 205 4.48 6.93 0.91
N ALA A 206 4.42 6.04 -0.09
CA ALA A 206 5.21 4.81 -0.09
C ALA A 206 6.73 5.09 -0.03
N ILE A 207 7.20 6.04 -0.83
CA ILE A 207 8.60 6.52 -0.83
C ILE A 207 8.98 7.09 0.54
N SER A 208 8.12 7.90 1.15
CA SER A 208 8.37 8.45 2.48
C SER A 208 8.50 7.35 3.54
N ILE A 209 7.65 6.33 3.49
CA ILE A 209 7.70 5.18 4.39
C ILE A 209 9.02 4.41 4.21
N LEU A 210 9.40 4.14 2.96
CA LEU A 210 10.67 3.47 2.62
C LEU A 210 11.89 4.25 3.15
N ASN A 211 11.89 5.57 3.00
CA ASN A 211 13.00 6.42 3.45
C ASN A 211 13.05 6.57 4.96
N SER A 212 11.90 6.51 5.65
CA SER A 212 11.85 6.63 7.12
C SER A 212 12.58 5.49 7.82
N GLU A 213 12.55 4.27 7.26
CA GLU A 213 13.29 3.11 7.78
C GLU A 213 14.79 3.28 7.62
N LYS A 214 15.23 3.77 6.45
CA LYS A 214 16.65 3.96 6.16
C LYS A 214 17.29 4.93 7.15
N ILE A 215 16.63 6.07 7.39
CA ILE A 215 17.08 7.07 8.36
C ILE A 215 17.12 6.49 9.78
N ARG A 216 16.12 5.68 10.16
CA ARG A 216 16.08 5.08 11.51
C ARG A 216 17.19 4.06 11.71
N THR A 217 17.43 3.20 10.72
CA THR A 217 18.52 2.21 10.75
C THR A 217 19.88 2.89 10.85
N GLU A 218 20.09 4.00 10.12
CA GLU A 218 21.31 4.80 10.21
C GLU A 218 21.49 5.43 11.61
N LYS A 219 20.43 5.97 12.19
CA LYS A 219 20.45 6.52 13.56
C LYS A 219 20.74 5.44 14.62
N GLU A 220 20.08 4.29 14.55
CA GLU A 220 20.33 3.16 15.46
C GLU A 220 21.79 2.67 15.34
N THR A 221 22.32 2.56 14.12
CA THR A 221 23.71 2.17 13.88
C THR A 221 24.70 3.20 14.44
N PHE A 222 24.40 4.50 14.29
CA PHE A 222 25.23 5.58 14.82
C PHE A 222 25.28 5.57 16.36
N VAL A 223 24.12 5.39 17.02
CA VAL A 223 24.03 5.29 18.48
C VAL A 223 24.83 4.09 18.98
N MET A 224 24.68 2.92 18.37
CA MET A 224 25.43 1.71 18.75
C MET A 224 26.95 1.90 18.60
N ARG A 225 27.40 2.58 17.55
CA ARG A 225 28.83 2.91 17.38
C ARG A 225 29.35 3.85 18.48
N GLN A 226 28.56 4.83 18.90
CA GLN A 226 28.93 5.71 20.01
C GLN A 226 29.00 4.96 21.34
N GLU A 227 28.05 4.06 21.60
CA GLU A 227 28.03 3.24 22.81
C GLU A 227 29.22 2.29 22.88
N VAL A 228 29.56 1.59 21.78
CA VAL A 228 30.76 0.72 21.70
C VAL A 228 32.04 1.52 21.92
N ASN A 229 32.18 2.69 21.29
CA ASN A 229 33.34 3.56 21.48
C ASN A 229 33.45 4.07 22.93
N SER A 230 32.32 4.37 23.56
CA SER A 230 32.27 4.78 24.98
C SER A 230 32.60 3.61 25.93
N GLY A 231 32.15 2.40 25.62
CA GLY A 231 32.41 1.18 26.38
C GLY A 231 33.87 0.73 26.28
N GLN A 232 34.48 0.81 25.09
CA GLN A 232 35.92 0.57 24.91
C GLN A 232 36.77 1.60 25.65
N LYS A 233 36.41 2.89 25.64
CA LYS A 233 37.09 3.91 26.44
C LYS A 233 36.97 3.62 27.95
N LYS A 234 35.81 3.21 28.43
CA LYS A 234 35.61 2.83 29.85
C LYS A 234 36.43 1.59 30.22
N SER A 235 36.49 0.58 29.36
CA SER A 235 37.30 -0.63 29.56
C SER A 235 38.81 -0.33 29.59
N PHE A 236 39.30 0.53 28.69
CA PHE A 236 40.70 0.98 28.67
C PHE A 236 41.09 1.78 29.93
N PHE A 237 40.20 2.65 30.43
CA PHE A 237 40.40 3.36 31.70
C PHE A 237 40.36 2.43 32.91
N PHE A 238 39.54 1.36 32.88
CA PHE A 238 39.51 0.35 33.95
C PHE A 238 40.79 -0.51 33.96
N PHE A 239 41.31 -0.84 32.78
CA PHE A 239 42.59 -1.55 32.63
C PHE A 239 43.78 -0.72 33.13
N LEU A 240 43.82 0.58 32.80
CA LEU A 240 44.84 1.50 33.32
C LEU A 240 44.78 1.69 34.84
N LYS A 241 43.58 1.79 35.44
CA LYS A 241 43.44 1.89 36.90
C LYS A 241 43.96 0.65 37.65
N ASN A 242 43.78 -0.55 37.10
CA ASN A 242 44.31 -1.79 37.70
C ASN A 242 45.83 -1.95 37.53
N ILE A 243 46.43 -1.36 36.49
CA ILE A 243 47.89 -1.33 36.34
C ILE A 243 48.54 -0.40 37.38
N PHE A 244 47.88 0.71 37.73
CA PHE A 244 48.39 1.63 38.75
C PHE A 244 48.15 1.18 40.20
N SER A 245 47.31 0.17 40.46
CA SER A 245 47.15 -0.40 41.82
C SER A 245 48.16 -1.50 42.16
N PHE A 246 49.03 -1.89 41.22
CA PHE A 246 50.08 -2.90 41.41
C PHE A 246 51.49 -2.31 41.58
N LEU A 247 51.60 -0.98 41.66
CA LEU A 247 52.86 -0.24 41.84
C LEU A 247 52.90 0.52 43.18
N ARG A 248 52.26 0.01 44.23
CA ARG A 248 52.43 0.47 45.61
C ARG A 248 52.76 -0.68 46.53
#